data_AF-A0A0D1A4N6-F1
#
_entry.id   AF-A0A0D1A4N6-F1
#
_cell.length_a   1.000
_cell.length_b   1.000
_cell.length_c   1.000
_cell.angle_alpha   90.00
_cell.angle_beta   90.00
_cell.angle_gamma   90.00
#
_symmetry.space_group_name_H-M   'P 1'
#
loop_
_entity.id
_entity.type
_entity.pdbx_description
1 polymer ?
#
loop_
_entity_poly.entity_id
_entity_poly.type
_entity_poly.pdbx_seq_one_letter_code
_entity_poly.pdbx_strand_id
1 'polypeptide(L)'
;MAKYVLVKGKLDRDLIIPDNFELVSSAQRERNGEQVQVERYQHGKDVIPNNAHMTLVYGEDDRLISYNNFVGDINLELPGDDELVQTATAVWHNLDAKYARRLQFMRIDTLQRFFVDQHGDRNEFEVLWVKFAHNNGSYNWVTIGPGGQILEVERESRWDYMRARRATEEWNYEAWVLAREGKGPQLAAPEALA
;
A
#
# COMPACT_ATOMS: atom_id res chain seq x y z
N MET A 1 20.98 10.41 -2.97
CA MET A 1 20.25 10.81 -1.74
C MET A 1 18.92 10.11 -1.80
N ALA A 2 18.52 9.40 -0.74
CA ALA A 2 17.24 8.71 -0.70
C ALA A 2 16.09 9.72 -0.89
N LYS A 3 15.12 9.36 -1.74
CA LYS A 3 13.88 10.13 -1.94
C LYS A 3 12.81 9.58 -1.01
N TYR A 4 11.95 10.46 -0.52
CA TYR A 4 10.90 10.13 0.44
C TYR A 4 9.57 10.71 -0.01
N VAL A 5 8.47 10.08 0.38
CA VAL A 5 7.12 10.55 0.08
C VAL A 5 6.85 11.87 0.81
N LEU A 6 6.25 12.82 0.10
CA LEU A 6 5.75 14.06 0.68
C LEU A 6 4.28 13.88 1.06
N VAL A 7 3.95 14.16 2.32
CA VAL A 7 2.58 14.12 2.84
C VAL A 7 2.28 15.46 3.50
N LYS A 8 1.27 16.18 3.00
CA LYS A 8 0.89 17.52 3.48
C LYS A 8 2.08 18.49 3.62
N GLY A 9 3.00 18.46 2.65
CA GLY A 9 4.19 19.31 2.63
C GLY A 9 5.33 18.89 3.56
N LYS A 10 5.24 17.74 4.24
CA LYS A 10 6.29 17.17 5.10
C LYS A 10 6.80 15.86 4.51
N LEU A 11 8.12 15.67 4.51
CA LEU A 11 8.72 14.39 4.14
C LEU A 11 8.44 13.35 5.22
N ASP A 12 7.92 12.20 4.82
CA ASP A 12 7.80 11.03 5.67
C ASP A 12 9.01 10.11 5.44
N ARG A 13 9.86 9.97 6.47
CA ARG A 13 11.13 9.24 6.36
C ARG A 13 10.97 7.72 6.41
N ASP A 14 9.78 7.24 6.77
CA ASP A 14 9.47 5.82 6.77
C ASP A 14 9.06 5.35 5.36
N LEU A 15 8.66 6.28 4.48
CA LEU A 15 8.10 6.00 3.16
C LEU A 15 9.09 6.39 2.05
N ILE A 16 9.90 5.42 1.62
CA ILE A 16 10.96 5.61 0.64
C ILE A 16 10.39 5.53 -0.78
N ILE A 17 10.82 6.44 -1.64
CA ILE A 17 10.64 6.33 -3.08
C ILE A 17 11.90 5.64 -3.63
N PRO A 18 11.79 4.45 -4.25
CA PRO A 18 12.94 3.74 -4.81
C PRO A 18 13.76 4.60 -5.78
N ASP A 19 15.07 4.35 -5.81
CA ASP A 19 15.96 5.04 -6.75
C ASP A 19 15.52 4.79 -8.21
N ASN A 20 15.67 5.81 -9.04
CA ASN A 20 15.29 5.80 -10.46
C ASN A 20 13.79 5.58 -10.75
N PHE A 21 12.93 5.65 -9.74
CA PHE A 21 11.49 5.72 -9.97
C PHE A 21 11.08 7.16 -10.27
N GLU A 22 10.27 7.30 -11.31
CA GLU A 22 9.68 8.55 -11.77
C GLU A 22 8.15 8.43 -11.81
N LEU A 23 7.46 9.55 -11.63
CA LEU A 23 6.00 9.60 -11.77
C LEU A 23 5.63 9.32 -13.23
N VAL A 24 4.98 8.20 -13.51
CA VAL A 24 4.56 7.81 -14.86
C VAL A 24 3.06 8.01 -15.11
N SER A 25 2.27 8.06 -14.06
CA SER A 25 0.82 8.24 -14.15
C SER A 25 0.30 8.96 -12.92
N SER A 26 -0.63 9.88 -13.16
CA SER A 26 -1.35 10.62 -12.14
C SER A 26 -2.80 10.76 -12.60
N ALA A 27 -3.74 10.19 -11.86
CA ALA A 27 -5.14 10.18 -12.23
C ALA A 27 -6.08 10.35 -11.03
N GLN A 28 -7.15 11.12 -11.24
CA GLN A 28 -8.26 11.21 -10.31
C GLN A 28 -9.15 9.97 -10.38
N ARG A 29 -9.55 9.46 -9.22
CA ARG A 29 -10.41 8.28 -9.05
C ARG A 29 -11.39 8.51 -7.91
N GLU A 30 -12.40 7.66 -7.81
CA GLU A 30 -13.28 7.60 -6.64
C GLU A 30 -12.85 6.43 -5.75
N ARG A 31 -12.77 6.66 -4.44
CA ARG A 31 -12.58 5.61 -3.44
C ARG A 31 -13.49 5.90 -2.26
N ASN A 32 -14.28 4.93 -1.79
CA ASN A 32 -15.16 5.09 -0.65
C ASN A 32 -16.16 6.28 -0.74
N GLY A 33 -16.47 6.76 -1.96
CA GLY A 33 -17.31 7.93 -2.22
C GLY A 33 -16.61 9.28 -2.09
N GLU A 34 -15.27 9.33 -1.95
CA GLU A 34 -14.46 10.55 -2.06
C GLU A 34 -13.58 10.53 -3.31
N GLN A 35 -13.21 11.70 -3.84
CA GLN A 35 -12.20 11.78 -4.88
C GLN A 35 -10.81 11.54 -4.29
N VAL A 36 -10.00 10.78 -5.03
CA VAL A 36 -8.62 10.50 -4.67
C VAL A 36 -7.70 10.72 -5.85
N GLN A 37 -6.51 11.22 -5.57
CA GLN A 37 -5.41 11.29 -6.53
C GLN A 37 -4.60 10.00 -6.42
N VAL A 38 -4.53 9.23 -7.51
CA VAL A 38 -3.71 8.03 -7.61
C VAL A 38 -2.47 8.36 -8.43
N GLU A 39 -1.30 8.07 -7.87
CA GLU A 39 -0.02 8.27 -8.53
C GLU A 39 0.74 6.95 -8.63
N ARG A 40 1.33 6.70 -9.80
CA ARG A 40 2.20 5.54 -10.02
C ARG A 40 3.61 6.01 -10.34
N TYR A 41 4.57 5.40 -9.66
CA TYR A 41 5.99 5.59 -9.85
C TYR A 41 6.64 4.27 -10.26
N GLN A 42 7.51 4.29 -11.26
CA GLN A 42 8.24 3.11 -11.71
C GLN A 42 9.44 3.52 -12.57
N HIS A 43 10.21 2.52 -13.01
CA HIS A 43 11.19 2.73 -14.07
C HIS A 43 10.51 2.81 -15.45
N GLY A 44 11.06 3.65 -16.33
CA GLY A 44 10.50 3.89 -17.68
C GLY A 44 9.27 4.81 -17.66
N LYS A 45 8.62 4.95 -18.81
CA LYS A 45 7.47 5.87 -18.99
C LYS A 45 6.12 5.17 -19.11
N ASP A 46 6.12 3.90 -19.49
CA ASP A 46 4.90 3.16 -19.80
C ASP A 46 4.44 2.38 -18.58
N VAL A 47 3.15 2.48 -18.24
CA VAL A 47 2.54 1.68 -17.16
C VAL A 47 2.52 0.22 -17.58
N ILE A 48 3.32 -0.62 -16.89
CA ILE A 48 3.41 -2.06 -17.13
C ILE A 48 2.84 -2.78 -15.91
N PRO A 49 1.79 -3.60 -16.07
CA PRO A 49 1.20 -4.31 -14.94
C PRO A 49 2.18 -5.24 -14.23
N ASN A 50 2.08 -5.33 -12.90
CA ASN A 50 2.90 -6.17 -12.03
C ASN A 50 4.43 -5.96 -12.08
N ASN A 51 4.92 -4.94 -12.78
CA ASN A 51 6.35 -4.61 -12.75
C ASN A 51 6.76 -4.04 -11.39
N ALA A 52 8.07 -3.87 -11.16
CA ALA A 52 8.56 -3.08 -10.04
C ALA A 52 7.97 -1.65 -10.09
N HIS A 53 7.15 -1.30 -9.09
CA HIS A 53 6.50 0.00 -9.02
C HIS A 53 6.13 0.38 -7.59
N MET A 54 5.78 1.65 -7.42
CA MET A 54 5.19 2.20 -6.23
C MET A 54 3.89 2.93 -6.59
N THR A 55 2.85 2.75 -5.80
CA THR A 55 1.57 3.44 -5.95
C THR A 55 1.28 4.27 -4.70
N LEU A 56 0.86 5.52 -4.90
CA LEU A 56 0.39 6.41 -3.85
C LEU A 56 -1.08 6.75 -4.12
N VAL A 57 -1.87 6.82 -3.05
CA VAL A 57 -3.24 7.32 -3.11
C VAL A 57 -3.38 8.42 -2.07
N TYR A 58 -3.77 9.61 -2.53
CA TYR A 58 -4.02 10.78 -1.71
C TYR A 58 -5.50 11.11 -1.70
N GLY A 59 -6.05 11.41 -0.52
CA GLY A 59 -7.40 11.96 -0.40
C GLY A 59 -7.46 13.43 -0.81
N GLU A 60 -8.68 13.98 -0.93
CA GLU A 60 -8.92 15.38 -1.32
C GLU A 60 -8.21 16.42 -0.42
N ASP A 61 -7.91 16.05 0.83
CA ASP A 61 -7.22 16.91 1.81
C ASP A 61 -5.71 16.68 1.87
N ASP A 62 -5.11 16.14 0.81
CA ASP A 62 -3.69 15.77 0.66
C ASP A 62 -3.18 14.75 1.68
N ARG A 63 -4.10 14.07 2.36
CA ARG A 63 -3.74 13.01 3.31
C ARG A 63 -3.37 11.75 2.52
N LEU A 64 -2.24 11.13 2.87
CA LEU A 64 -1.88 9.86 2.26
C LEU A 64 -2.84 8.77 2.76
N ILE A 65 -3.61 8.18 1.85
CA ILE A 65 -4.52 7.06 2.13
C ILE A 65 -3.77 5.74 1.99
N SER A 66 -2.94 5.64 0.95
CA SER A 66 -2.21 4.42 0.62
C SER A 66 -0.83 4.74 0.08
N TYR A 67 0.17 4.01 0.55
CA TYR A 67 1.51 3.88 -0.03
C TYR A 67 1.75 2.39 -0.23
N ASN A 68 2.13 1.98 -1.44
CA ASN A 68 2.49 0.60 -1.74
C ASN A 68 3.75 0.62 -2.60
N ASN A 69 4.88 0.25 -2.01
CA ASN A 69 6.13 -0.01 -2.69
C ASN A 69 6.27 -1.53 -2.85
N PHE A 70 6.17 -2.01 -4.09
CA PHE A 70 6.26 -3.44 -4.40
C PHE A 70 7.69 -3.92 -4.65
N VAL A 71 8.70 -3.12 -4.31
CA VAL A 71 10.12 -3.49 -4.43
C VAL A 71 10.70 -3.77 -3.04
N GLY A 72 10.68 -5.05 -2.66
CA GLY A 72 11.41 -5.55 -1.49
C GLY A 72 12.78 -6.09 -1.89
N ASP A 73 13.76 -6.00 -0.99
CA ASP A 73 15.04 -6.68 -1.17
C ASP A 73 14.91 -8.16 -0.80
N ILE A 74 14.79 -9.01 -1.82
CA ILE A 74 14.60 -10.46 -1.65
C ILE A 74 15.76 -11.18 -0.96
N ASN A 75 16.91 -10.51 -0.78
CA ASN A 75 18.09 -11.11 -0.14
C ASN A 75 18.15 -10.85 1.37
N LEU A 76 17.25 -10.01 1.91
CA LEU A 76 17.20 -9.72 3.33
C LEU A 76 16.19 -10.63 4.03
N GLU A 77 16.41 -10.86 5.32
CA GLU A 77 15.47 -11.59 6.15
C GLU A 77 14.36 -10.66 6.67
N LEU A 78 13.20 -11.26 6.99
CA LEU A 78 12.17 -10.55 7.72
C LEU A 78 12.66 -10.23 9.15
N PRO A 79 12.31 -9.06 9.70
CA PRO A 79 12.55 -8.78 11.11
C PRO A 79 11.78 -9.76 11.99
N GLY A 80 12.34 -10.07 13.17
CA GLY A 80 11.64 -10.85 14.19
C GLY A 80 10.45 -10.10 14.81
N ASP A 81 9.61 -10.84 15.54
CA ASP A 81 8.30 -10.35 16.00
C ASP A 81 8.34 -9.28 17.10
N ASP A 82 9.44 -9.20 17.85
CA ASP A 82 9.49 -8.52 19.16
C ASP A 82 9.20 -7.00 19.11
N GLU A 83 9.25 -6.36 17.94
CA GLU A 83 9.04 -4.90 17.80
C GLU A 83 8.10 -4.50 16.63
N LEU A 84 7.48 -5.45 15.93
CA LEU A 84 6.70 -5.15 14.71
C LEU A 84 5.52 -4.19 14.96
N VAL A 85 4.80 -4.41 16.06
CA VAL A 85 3.65 -3.56 16.43
C VAL A 85 4.11 -2.15 16.80
N GLN A 86 5.26 -2.03 17.48
CA GLN A 86 5.83 -0.74 17.86
C GLN A 86 6.29 0.03 16.63
N THR A 87 7.00 -0.62 15.71
CA THR A 87 7.41 -0.05 14.42
C THR A 87 6.21 0.43 13.61
N ALA A 88 5.19 -0.41 13.43
CA ALA A 88 3.99 -0.03 12.70
C ALA A 88 3.23 1.13 13.38
N THR A 89 3.21 1.15 14.72
CA THR A 89 2.61 2.25 15.50
C THR A 89 3.39 3.56 15.32
N ALA A 90 4.72 3.49 15.28
CA ALA A 90 5.58 4.65 15.03
C ALA A 90 5.34 5.22 13.62
N VAL A 91 5.26 4.37 12.59
CA VAL A 91 4.91 4.77 11.21
C VAL A 91 3.58 5.53 11.20
N TRP A 92 2.53 4.99 11.83
CA TRP A 92 1.25 5.69 11.93
C TRP A 92 1.34 7.04 12.64
N HIS A 93 2.11 7.12 13.73
CA HIS A 93 2.30 8.38 14.46
C HIS A 93 3.07 9.43 13.64
N ASN A 94 4.09 9.00 12.89
CA ASN A 94 4.88 9.87 12.03
C ASN A 94 4.06 10.40 10.86
N LEU A 95 3.22 9.54 10.27
CA LEU A 95 2.35 9.85 9.15
C LEU A 95 1.17 10.76 9.57
N ASP A 96 0.44 10.37 10.61
CA ASP A 96 -0.73 11.11 11.10
C ASP A 96 -1.03 10.75 12.57
N ALA A 97 -0.37 11.44 13.49
CA ALA A 97 -0.55 11.22 14.93
C ALA A 97 -2.00 11.40 15.43
N LYS A 98 -2.84 12.17 14.74
CA LYS A 98 -4.25 12.36 15.14
C LYS A 98 -5.07 11.14 14.75
N TYR A 99 -4.85 10.60 13.56
CA TYR A 99 -5.45 9.35 13.10
C TYR A 99 -4.96 8.16 13.94
N ALA A 100 -3.65 8.07 14.18
CA ALA A 100 -3.01 6.97 14.89
C ALA A 100 -3.59 6.72 16.30
N ARG A 101 -3.99 7.77 17.02
CA ARG A 101 -4.59 7.68 18.38
C ARG A 101 -5.85 6.83 18.47
N ARG A 102 -6.48 6.52 17.34
CA ARG A 102 -7.74 5.78 17.25
C ARG A 102 -7.56 4.39 16.66
N LEU A 103 -6.31 4.02 16.36
CA LEU A 103 -5.97 2.68 15.91
C LEU A 103 -5.90 1.71 17.09
N GLN A 104 -6.33 0.48 16.84
CA GLN A 104 -6.25 -0.63 17.77
C GLN A 104 -5.63 -1.80 17.03
N PHE A 105 -4.49 -2.29 17.53
CA PHE A 105 -3.83 -3.47 16.96
C PHE A 105 -4.79 -4.67 16.94
N MET A 106 -4.74 -5.42 15.84
CA MET A 106 -5.55 -6.62 15.67
C MET A 106 -4.70 -7.88 15.66
N ARG A 107 -3.78 -7.98 14.69
CA ARG A 107 -2.93 -9.16 14.47
C ARG A 107 -1.84 -8.84 13.45
N ILE A 108 -0.91 -9.76 13.30
CA ILE A 108 0.10 -9.78 12.24
C ILE A 108 -0.16 -11.03 11.40
N ASP A 109 -0.25 -10.86 10.08
CA ASP A 109 -0.37 -11.96 9.13
C ASP A 109 0.88 -12.00 8.23
N THR A 110 1.41 -13.18 7.91
CA THR A 110 2.47 -13.31 6.89
C THR A 110 1.83 -13.45 5.51
N LEU A 111 2.25 -12.63 4.55
CA LEU A 111 1.79 -12.69 3.17
C LEU A 111 2.96 -12.81 2.19
N GLN A 112 2.64 -13.25 0.98
CA GLN A 112 3.55 -13.21 -0.16
C GLN A 112 3.32 -11.93 -0.98
N ARG A 113 4.40 -11.36 -1.50
CA ARG A 113 4.41 -10.29 -2.49
C ARG A 113 5.32 -10.67 -3.63
N PHE A 114 5.10 -10.06 -4.78
CA PHE A 114 5.99 -10.22 -5.91
C PHE A 114 6.02 -8.98 -6.80
N PHE A 115 7.07 -8.87 -7.60
CA PHE A 115 7.14 -7.98 -8.75
C PHE A 115 7.89 -8.66 -9.90
N VAL A 116 7.66 -8.17 -11.12
CA VAL A 116 8.45 -8.53 -12.30
C VAL A 116 9.50 -7.44 -12.52
N ASP A 117 10.76 -7.82 -12.60
CA ASP A 117 11.85 -6.87 -12.84
C ASP A 117 12.03 -6.52 -14.33
N GLN A 118 13.01 -5.66 -14.61
CA GLN A 118 13.34 -5.22 -15.97
C GLN A 118 13.85 -6.34 -16.90
N HIS A 119 14.28 -7.47 -16.34
CA HIS A 119 14.72 -8.66 -17.09
C HIS A 119 13.56 -9.63 -17.35
N GLY A 120 12.39 -9.38 -16.73
CA GLY A 120 11.22 -10.25 -16.82
C GLY A 120 11.18 -11.32 -15.73
N ASP A 121 12.11 -11.28 -14.78
CA ASP A 121 12.17 -12.26 -13.70
C ASP A 121 11.17 -11.89 -12.60
N ARG A 122 10.48 -12.92 -12.11
CA ARG A 122 9.51 -12.80 -11.03
C ARG A 122 10.24 -12.93 -9.69
N ASN A 123 10.25 -11.85 -8.93
CA ASN A 123 10.87 -11.76 -7.62
C ASN A 123 9.76 -11.87 -6.56
N GLU A 124 9.74 -12.97 -5.80
CA GLU A 124 8.77 -13.22 -4.72
C GLU A 124 9.43 -13.13 -3.35
N PHE A 125 8.71 -12.61 -2.37
CA PHE A 125 9.19 -12.48 -0.99
C PHE A 125 8.05 -12.41 0.02
N GLU A 126 8.36 -12.79 1.26
CA GLU A 126 7.44 -12.69 2.38
C GLU A 126 7.40 -11.27 2.95
N VAL A 127 6.25 -10.91 3.50
CA VAL A 127 6.02 -9.66 4.22
C VAL A 127 5.17 -9.91 5.46
N LEU A 128 5.32 -9.04 6.45
CA LEU A 128 4.59 -9.04 7.72
C LEU A 128 3.53 -7.94 7.69
N TRP A 129 2.26 -8.33 7.73
CA TRP A 129 1.12 -7.44 7.59
C TRP A 129 0.53 -7.10 8.95
N VAL A 130 0.93 -5.97 9.52
CA VAL A 130 0.51 -5.52 10.86
C VAL A 130 -0.81 -4.75 10.76
N LYS A 131 -1.89 -5.36 11.25
CA LYS A 131 -3.26 -4.86 11.08
C LYS A 131 -3.77 -4.09 12.29
N PHE A 132 -4.56 -3.07 11.98
CA PHE A 132 -5.23 -2.22 12.95
C PHE A 132 -6.69 -2.00 12.57
N ALA A 133 -7.57 -2.13 13.56
CA ALA A 133 -8.91 -1.57 13.49
C ALA A 133 -8.84 -0.07 13.82
N HIS A 134 -9.78 0.72 13.34
CA HIS A 134 -9.95 2.11 13.73
C HIS A 134 -11.37 2.36 14.24
N ASN A 135 -11.54 3.32 15.14
CA ASN A 135 -12.84 3.60 15.78
C ASN A 135 -13.94 4.09 14.83
N ASN A 136 -13.60 4.45 13.59
CA ASN A 136 -14.53 4.80 12.51
C ASN A 136 -15.03 3.56 11.75
N GLY A 137 -14.63 2.35 12.17
CA GLY A 137 -15.01 1.08 11.56
C GLY A 137 -14.11 0.64 10.40
N SER A 138 -13.05 1.38 10.05
CA SER A 138 -12.14 0.97 8.99
C SER A 138 -11.03 0.04 9.48
N TYR A 139 -10.50 -0.74 8.54
CA TYR A 139 -9.30 -1.54 8.66
C TYR A 139 -8.12 -0.79 8.05
N ASN A 140 -6.95 -0.98 8.64
CA ASN A 140 -5.72 -0.25 8.33
C ASN A 140 -4.53 -1.16 8.57
N TRP A 141 -3.41 -0.89 7.91
CA TRP A 141 -2.21 -1.69 8.11
C TRP A 141 -0.93 -0.97 7.77
N VAL A 142 0.15 -1.51 8.30
CA VAL A 142 1.51 -1.32 7.82
C VAL A 142 2.04 -2.69 7.42
N THR A 143 2.63 -2.79 6.24
CA THR A 143 3.30 -4.00 5.75
C THR A 143 4.81 -3.78 5.84
N ILE A 144 5.47 -4.67 6.59
CA ILE A 144 6.91 -4.66 6.83
C ILE A 144 7.53 -5.79 6.01
N GLY A 145 8.45 -5.44 5.12
CA GLY A 145 9.15 -6.39 4.27
C GLY A 145 10.54 -6.79 4.80
N PRO A 146 11.30 -7.50 3.96
CA PRO A 146 12.70 -7.83 4.22
C PRO A 146 13.53 -6.63 4.68
N GLY A 147 14.45 -6.86 5.61
CA GLY A 147 15.29 -5.80 6.19
C GLY A 147 14.54 -4.77 7.04
N GLY A 148 13.26 -5.02 7.37
CA GLY A 148 12.42 -4.09 8.13
C GLY A 148 11.88 -2.93 7.30
N GLN A 149 11.97 -3.00 5.98
CA GLN A 149 11.49 -1.95 5.08
C GLN A 149 9.97 -1.78 5.18
N ILE A 150 9.48 -0.54 5.27
CA ILE A 150 8.05 -0.27 5.13
C ILE A 150 7.68 -0.33 3.66
N LEU A 151 6.90 -1.36 3.30
CA LEU A 151 6.47 -1.60 1.92
C LEU A 151 5.06 -1.10 1.67
N GLU A 152 4.17 -1.18 2.67
CA GLU A 152 2.80 -0.71 2.48
C GLU A 152 2.28 0.02 3.71
N VAL A 153 1.49 1.05 3.49
CA VAL A 153 0.64 1.67 4.49
C VAL A 153 -0.71 1.89 3.83
N GLU A 154 -1.80 1.43 4.44
CA GLU A 154 -3.15 1.76 3.96
C GLU A 154 -4.06 2.06 5.14
N ARG A 155 -4.85 3.12 4.99
CA ARG A 155 -5.94 3.45 5.90
C ARG A 155 -7.30 3.44 5.21
N GLU A 156 -8.33 3.46 6.03
CA GLU A 156 -9.71 3.68 5.60
C GLU A 156 -10.25 2.56 4.69
N SER A 157 -9.74 1.33 4.82
CA SER A 157 -10.31 0.17 4.12
C SER A 157 -11.60 -0.27 4.80
N ARG A 158 -12.68 -0.44 4.03
CA ARG A 158 -14.02 -0.82 4.47
C ARG A 158 -14.32 -2.25 4.03
N TRP A 159 -15.19 -2.92 4.79
CA TRP A 159 -15.61 -4.30 4.53
C TRP A 159 -17.11 -4.39 4.28
N ASP A 160 -17.51 -5.09 3.22
CA ASP A 160 -18.88 -5.52 2.97
C ASP A 160 -19.07 -6.90 3.63
N TYR A 161 -19.62 -6.91 4.86
CA TYR A 161 -19.87 -8.14 5.60
C TYR A 161 -20.89 -9.05 4.93
N MET A 162 -21.86 -8.50 4.20
CA MET A 162 -22.91 -9.28 3.54
C MET A 162 -22.36 -10.06 2.34
N ARG A 163 -21.35 -9.49 1.66
CA ARG A 163 -20.69 -10.11 0.51
C ARG A 163 -19.33 -10.72 0.82
N ALA A 164 -18.93 -10.71 2.11
CA ALA A 164 -17.66 -11.24 2.61
C ALA A 164 -16.43 -10.76 1.83
N ARG A 165 -16.38 -9.46 1.50
CA ARG A 165 -15.29 -8.87 0.71
C ARG A 165 -15.01 -7.42 1.11
N ARG A 166 -13.93 -6.87 0.60
CA ARG A 166 -13.62 -5.44 0.67
C ARG A 166 -14.72 -4.65 -0.02
N ALA A 167 -15.15 -3.58 0.63
CA ALA A 167 -16.06 -2.58 0.05
C ALA A 167 -15.30 -1.43 -0.61
N THR A 168 -13.99 -1.33 -0.36
CA THR A 168 -13.14 -0.25 -0.80
C THR A 168 -12.43 -0.58 -2.10
N GLU A 169 -12.48 0.36 -3.04
CA GLU A 169 -11.74 0.33 -4.30
C GLU A 169 -10.23 0.20 -4.06
N GLU A 170 -9.60 -0.70 -4.81
CA GLU A 170 -8.23 -1.14 -4.58
C GLU A 170 -7.30 -0.59 -5.67
N TRP A 171 -7.26 0.75 -5.81
CA TRP A 171 -6.43 1.44 -6.79
C TRP A 171 -4.92 1.17 -6.65
N ASN A 172 -4.50 0.58 -5.54
CA ASN A 172 -3.15 0.10 -5.25
C ASN A 172 -2.92 -1.38 -5.59
N TYR A 173 -3.95 -2.11 -6.05
CA TYR A 173 -3.86 -3.52 -6.38
C TYR A 173 -4.08 -3.77 -7.88
N GLU A 174 -3.00 -4.13 -8.56
CA GLU A 174 -2.94 -4.31 -10.02
C GLU A 174 -4.05 -5.21 -10.58
N ALA A 175 -4.29 -6.37 -9.96
CA ALA A 175 -5.29 -7.31 -10.45
C ALA A 175 -6.71 -6.71 -10.38
N TRP A 176 -6.99 -5.91 -9.34
CA TRP A 176 -8.28 -5.23 -9.19
C TRP A 176 -8.41 -4.09 -10.20
N VAL A 177 -7.35 -3.31 -10.43
CA VAL A 177 -7.34 -2.24 -11.44
C VAL A 177 -7.56 -2.81 -12.85
N LEU A 178 -6.90 -3.93 -13.19
CA LEU A 178 -7.12 -4.60 -14.48
C LEU A 178 -8.57 -5.10 -14.63
N ALA A 179 -9.15 -5.67 -13.58
CA ALA A 179 -10.55 -6.07 -13.58
C ALA A 179 -11.48 -4.86 -13.76
N ARG A 180 -11.21 -3.75 -13.07
CA ARG A 180 -11.99 -2.49 -13.13
C ARG A 180 -12.00 -1.89 -14.53
N GLU A 181 -10.90 -2.07 -15.27
CA GLU A 181 -10.75 -1.62 -16.66
C GLU A 181 -11.26 -2.64 -17.69
N GLY A 182 -11.83 -3.77 -17.27
CA GLY A 182 -12.31 -4.82 -18.17
C GLY A 182 -11.19 -5.62 -18.86
N LYS A 183 -9.96 -5.53 -18.35
CA LYS A 183 -8.75 -6.20 -18.88
C LYS A 183 -8.40 -7.48 -18.10
N GLY A 184 -9.16 -7.79 -17.07
CA GLY A 184 -9.04 -9.00 -16.25
C GLY A 184 -10.40 -9.49 -15.76
N PRO A 185 -10.47 -10.70 -15.20
CA PRO A 185 -11.70 -11.21 -14.60
C PRO A 185 -12.03 -10.48 -13.31
N GLN A 186 -13.32 -10.44 -12.94
CA GLN A 186 -13.72 -10.04 -11.59
C GLN A 186 -13.03 -10.95 -10.56
N LEU A 187 -12.34 -10.33 -9.62
CA LEU A 187 -11.68 -11.04 -8.53
C LEU A 187 -12.70 -11.68 -7.58
N ALA A 188 -12.33 -12.85 -7.05
CA ALA A 188 -13.08 -13.50 -6.00
C ALA A 188 -12.97 -12.72 -4.68
N ALA A 189 -13.89 -12.97 -3.75
CA ALA A 189 -13.70 -12.54 -2.37
C ALA A 189 -12.37 -13.10 -1.83
N PRO A 190 -11.61 -12.34 -1.02
CA PRO A 190 -12.03 -11.15 -0.29
C PRO A 190 -11.94 -9.83 -1.08
N GLU A 191 -11.52 -9.84 -2.35
CA GLU A 191 -11.27 -8.60 -3.09
C GLU A 191 -12.56 -7.86 -3.46
N ALA A 192 -12.42 -6.55 -3.58
CA ALA A 192 -13.54 -5.68 -3.90
C ALA A 192 -14.13 -6.01 -5.28
N LEU A 193 -15.40 -5.66 -5.46
CA LEU A 193 -15.97 -5.64 -6.80
C LEU A 193 -15.25 -4.58 -7.61
N ALA A 194 -14.90 -4.96 -8.84
CA ALA A 194 -14.30 -4.07 -9.81
C ALA A 194 -15.38 -3.56 -10.77
#